data_AF-A0A409YJ23-F1
#
_entry.id   AF-A0A409YJ23-F1
#
_cell.length_a   1.000
_cell.length_b   1.000
_cell.length_c   1.000
_cell.angle_alpha   90.00
_cell.angle_beta   90.00
_cell.angle_gamma   90.00
#
_symmetry.space_group_name_H-M   'P 1'
#
loop_
_entity.id
_entity.type
_entity.pdbx_description
1 polymer ?
#
loop_
_entity_poly.entity_id
_entity_poly.type
_entity_poly.pdbx_seq_one_letter_code
_entity_poly.pdbx_strand_id
1 'polypeptide(L)'
;MSSCHLCSESFSSPDELHAHKQTVHLGSIEFTCTNRTFTVKKQADGCFHCPCPFHTTPAVFHDLETFVAHIEVICAWIEPPALLRSVSSELVDAPVLSQYSFVINFVHHLLLCTTCSVAIVPSQADSHLRNKHDMNLDAKHLSLFHDLVNYFAVSDTFPVMTPPMDAIEGLAVFNGVQCPQCTFASTTSAQLLRHFQDQHPLKNSPTHWPSASVQRLTNGAGSGRSYFAVRVPSDIKHSSNDILSTIVSSCPTFVEDTGLLSEARLLSPWLRQTRWHELLEGHAIEDLRSLAAHPKSNELVTLQPAVYEVFVRASALINATSTLIL
;
A
#
# COMPACT_ATOMS: atom_id res chain seq x y z
N MET A 1 48.91 -12.30 28.66
CA MET A 1 48.79 -11.78 27.28
C MET A 1 47.80 -12.66 26.54
N SER A 2 46.74 -12.04 26.04
CA SER A 2 45.67 -12.73 25.31
C SER A 2 45.83 -12.39 23.84
N SER A 3 46.00 -13.38 22.97
CA SER A 3 46.12 -13.15 21.52
C SER A 3 44.76 -13.25 20.83
N CYS A 4 44.56 -12.46 19.78
CA CYS A 4 43.44 -12.67 18.89
C CYS A 4 43.66 -13.96 18.08
N HIS A 5 42.59 -14.74 17.87
CA HIS A 5 42.67 -15.93 17.00
C HIS A 5 42.31 -15.61 15.55
N LEU A 6 41.84 -14.37 15.29
CA LEU A 6 41.44 -13.88 13.97
C LEU A 6 42.51 -12.98 13.33
N CYS A 7 43.51 -12.51 14.09
CA CYS A 7 44.71 -11.86 13.58
C CYS A 7 45.91 -12.13 14.50
N SER A 8 47.09 -11.66 14.10
CA SER A 8 48.35 -11.86 14.83
C SER A 8 48.58 -10.87 15.98
N GLU A 9 47.59 -10.06 16.36
CA GLU A 9 47.76 -9.09 17.45
C GLU A 9 47.56 -9.71 18.84
N SER A 10 48.28 -9.18 19.82
CA SER A 10 48.32 -9.66 21.20
C SER A 10 48.11 -8.52 22.19
N PHE A 11 47.31 -8.80 23.22
CA PHE A 11 46.78 -7.80 24.16
C PHE A 11 47.20 -8.09 25.59
N SER A 12 47.28 -7.03 26.38
CA SER A 12 47.73 -7.08 27.77
C SER A 12 46.65 -7.65 28.68
N SER A 13 45.37 -7.40 28.35
CA SER A 13 44.21 -7.85 29.11
C SER A 13 43.15 -8.54 28.23
N PRO A 14 42.27 -9.36 28.82
CA PRO A 14 41.09 -9.89 28.15
C PRO A 14 40.15 -8.79 27.63
N ASP A 15 40.05 -7.66 28.32
CA ASP A 15 39.19 -6.53 27.94
C ASP A 15 39.70 -5.83 26.67
N GLU A 16 41.02 -5.65 26.55
CA GLU A 16 41.65 -5.13 25.33
C GLU A 16 41.45 -6.07 24.14
N LEU A 17 41.56 -7.39 24.35
CA LEU A 17 41.29 -8.39 23.31
C LEU A 17 39.81 -8.37 22.90
N HIS A 18 38.89 -8.19 23.84
CA HIS A 18 37.46 -8.07 23.55
C HIS A 18 37.17 -6.79 22.75
N ALA A 19 37.72 -5.65 23.17
CA ALA A 19 37.60 -4.37 22.46
C ALA A 19 38.20 -4.44 21.05
N HIS A 20 39.33 -5.12 20.87
CA HIS A 20 39.94 -5.36 19.55
C HIS A 20 39.06 -6.24 18.67
N LYS A 21 38.52 -7.36 19.19
CA LYS A 21 37.58 -8.20 18.42
C LYS A 21 36.35 -7.40 18.00
N GLN A 22 35.88 -6.49 18.86
CA GLN A 22 34.76 -5.60 18.60
C GLN A 22 35.02 -4.51 17.56
N THR A 23 36.26 -4.08 17.37
CA THR A 23 36.60 -2.95 16.47
C THR A 23 37.25 -3.40 15.17
N VAL A 24 38.11 -4.41 15.21
CA VAL A 24 38.92 -4.85 14.07
C VAL A 24 38.30 -6.02 13.32
N HIS A 25 37.68 -6.96 14.05
CA HIS A 25 37.12 -8.18 13.45
C HIS A 25 35.61 -8.16 13.28
N LEU A 26 34.92 -7.29 14.01
CA LEU A 26 33.52 -6.93 13.79
C LEU A 26 33.36 -5.90 12.64
N GLY A 27 34.35 -5.84 11.73
CA GLY A 27 34.42 -4.89 10.61
C GLY A 27 33.48 -5.19 9.44
N SER A 28 32.84 -6.35 9.42
CA SER A 28 31.71 -6.70 8.56
C SER A 28 31.17 -8.04 8.98
N ILE A 29 29.88 -8.11 9.23
CA ILE A 29 29.17 -9.36 9.45
C ILE A 29 28.45 -9.68 8.16
N GLU A 30 28.85 -10.79 7.56
CA GLU A 30 28.11 -11.38 6.46
C GLU A 30 27.03 -12.28 7.06
N PHE A 31 25.78 -11.98 6.75
CA PHE A 31 24.68 -12.90 7.00
C PHE A 31 23.98 -13.18 5.68
N THR A 32 23.59 -14.44 5.51
CA THR A 32 22.87 -14.88 4.31
C THR A 32 21.39 -14.98 4.63
N CYS A 33 20.60 -14.32 3.81
CA CYS A 33 19.16 -14.22 3.94
C CYS A 33 18.57 -14.45 2.56
N THR A 34 17.79 -15.52 2.37
CA THR A 34 17.01 -15.75 1.14
C THR A 34 17.85 -15.73 -0.14
N ASN A 35 19.04 -16.34 -0.10
CA ASN A 35 20.03 -16.35 -1.19
C ASN A 35 20.73 -15.00 -1.48
N ARG A 36 20.57 -13.99 -0.62
CA ARG A 36 21.38 -12.77 -0.64
C ARG A 36 22.26 -12.72 0.61
N THR A 37 23.56 -12.56 0.39
CA THR A 37 24.49 -12.27 1.48
C THR A 37 24.51 -10.76 1.67
N PHE A 38 24.14 -10.32 2.87
CA PHE A 38 24.25 -8.94 3.29
C PHE A 38 25.51 -8.80 4.13
N THR A 39 26.34 -7.83 3.78
CA THR A 39 27.54 -7.49 4.54
C THR A 39 27.25 -6.21 5.31
N VAL A 40 26.97 -6.31 6.61
CA VAL A 40 26.69 -5.14 7.45
C VAL A 40 27.91 -4.83 8.31
N LYS A 41 28.38 -3.58 8.21
CA LYS A 41 29.51 -3.06 8.97
C LYS A 41 28.98 -2.19 10.10
N LYS A 42 29.58 -2.32 11.28
CA LYS A 42 29.38 -1.35 12.37
C LYS A 42 29.81 0.03 11.86
N GLN A 43 28.94 1.02 11.94
CA GLN A 43 29.25 2.37 11.45
C GLN A 43 30.19 3.11 12.41
N ALA A 44 30.67 4.29 12.00
CA ALA A 44 31.60 5.11 12.80
C ALA A 44 31.02 5.55 14.15
N ASP A 45 29.68 5.51 14.29
CA ASP A 45 28.95 5.74 15.53
C ASP A 45 28.93 4.53 16.49
N GLY A 46 29.55 3.42 16.11
CA GLY A 46 29.57 2.21 16.91
C GLY A 46 28.24 1.46 16.93
N CYS A 47 27.35 1.68 15.96
CA CYS A 47 26.06 1.00 15.87
C CYS A 47 25.91 0.21 14.56
N PHE A 48 25.00 -0.76 14.55
CA PHE A 48 24.54 -1.44 13.33
C PHE A 48 23.30 -0.72 12.80
N HIS A 49 23.32 -0.42 11.50
CA HIS A 49 22.20 0.21 10.81
C HIS A 49 21.52 -0.81 9.94
N CYS A 50 20.20 -0.96 10.10
CA CYS A 50 19.45 -1.85 9.23
C CYS A 50 19.38 -1.29 7.80
N PRO A 51 19.77 -2.07 6.77
CA PRO A 51 19.73 -1.62 5.38
C PRO A 51 18.32 -1.67 4.77
N CYS A 52 17.30 -2.06 5.53
CA CYS A 52 15.95 -2.23 5.01
C CYS A 52 15.29 -0.89 4.66
N PRO A 53 14.62 -0.80 3.49
CA PRO A 53 13.98 0.43 3.03
C PRO A 53 12.70 0.79 3.82
N PHE A 54 12.28 -0.09 4.73
CA PHE A 54 11.01 -0.01 5.45
C PHE A 54 11.07 0.84 6.72
N HIS A 55 12.26 1.30 7.08
CA HIS A 55 12.46 2.18 8.23
C HIS A 55 12.35 3.64 7.80
N THR A 56 11.42 4.41 8.39
CA THR A 56 11.33 5.87 8.18
C THR A 56 12.58 6.61 8.65
N THR A 57 13.17 6.12 9.74
CA THR A 57 14.49 6.51 10.24
C THR A 57 15.35 5.26 10.34
N PRO A 58 16.62 5.26 9.88
CA PRO A 58 17.48 4.08 9.95
C PRO A 58 17.43 3.44 11.34
N ALA A 59 16.98 2.18 11.42
CA ALA A 59 16.94 1.48 12.69
C ALA A 59 18.37 1.22 13.16
N VAL A 60 18.67 1.69 14.37
CA VAL A 60 20.01 1.66 14.97
C VAL A 60 20.04 0.62 16.10
N PHE A 61 21.02 -0.28 16.06
CA PHE A 61 21.20 -1.34 17.05
C PHE A 61 22.59 -1.22 17.68
N HIS A 62 22.65 -1.24 19.01
CA HIS A 62 23.92 -1.06 19.75
C HIS A 62 24.72 -2.36 19.90
N ASP A 63 24.06 -3.50 19.75
CA ASP A 63 24.66 -4.82 19.87
C ASP A 63 24.28 -5.72 18.69
N LEU A 64 25.07 -6.76 18.49
CA LEU A 64 24.90 -7.67 17.37
C LEU A 64 23.67 -8.58 17.54
N GLU A 65 23.36 -8.98 18.76
CA GLU A 65 22.31 -9.95 19.02
C GLU A 65 20.94 -9.37 18.67
N THR A 66 20.66 -8.13 19.08
CA THR A 66 19.44 -7.42 18.72
C THR A 66 19.36 -7.12 17.22
N PHE A 67 20.48 -6.80 16.58
CA PHE A 67 20.55 -6.63 15.14
C PHE A 67 20.25 -7.93 14.38
N VAL A 68 20.86 -9.05 14.77
CA VAL A 68 20.64 -10.37 14.15
C VAL A 68 19.19 -10.81 14.35
N ALA A 69 18.63 -10.67 15.55
CA ALA A 69 17.23 -11.00 15.80
C ALA A 69 16.27 -10.17 14.92
N HIS A 70 16.56 -8.88 14.74
CA HIS A 70 15.80 -8.02 13.84
C HIS A 70 15.87 -8.47 12.37
N ILE A 71 17.07 -8.82 11.91
CA ILE A 71 17.31 -9.32 10.56
C ILE A 71 16.67 -10.69 10.34
N GLU A 72 16.77 -11.61 11.29
CA GLU A 72 16.14 -12.93 11.22
C GLU A 72 14.63 -12.80 11.10
N VAL A 73 14.03 -11.88 11.87
CA VAL A 73 12.64 -11.49 11.68
C VAL A 73 12.47 -11.10 10.24
N ILE A 74 13.10 -10.04 9.72
CA ILE A 74 12.95 -9.56 8.33
C ILE A 74 13.17 -10.65 7.27
N CYS A 75 14.13 -11.54 7.47
CA CYS A 75 14.45 -12.60 6.53
C CYS A 75 13.35 -13.63 6.38
N ALA A 76 12.60 -13.91 7.45
CA ALA A 76 11.41 -14.77 7.39
C ALA A 76 10.29 -14.21 6.49
N TRP A 77 10.36 -12.93 6.10
CA TRP A 77 9.38 -12.23 5.25
C TRP A 77 9.85 -12.20 3.82
N ILE A 78 11.16 -12.00 3.66
CA ILE A 78 11.78 -11.96 2.34
C ILE A 78 11.82 -13.38 1.74
N GLU A 79 11.67 -14.44 2.56
CA GLU A 79 11.45 -15.79 2.04
C GLU A 79 10.20 -15.81 1.14
N PRO A 80 10.28 -16.40 -0.06
CA PRO A 80 9.10 -16.53 -0.88
C PRO A 80 8.07 -17.42 -0.14
N PRO A 81 6.81 -16.97 0.02
CA PRO A 81 6.14 -15.94 -0.77
C PRO A 81 5.53 -14.79 0.07
N ALA A 82 6.35 -13.96 0.73
CA ALA A 82 5.85 -12.72 1.35
C ALA A 82 6.68 -11.48 1.00
N LEU A 83 7.02 -11.30 -0.29
CA LEU A 83 7.69 -10.09 -0.78
C LEU A 83 6.87 -8.84 -0.39
N LEU A 84 7.34 -8.13 0.63
CA LEU A 84 6.89 -6.78 0.94
C LEU A 84 7.05 -5.93 -0.32
N ARG A 85 5.93 -5.38 -0.80
CA ARG A 85 5.87 -4.53 -1.99
C ARG A 85 5.60 -3.10 -1.54
N SER A 86 6.52 -2.19 -1.81
CA SER A 86 6.21 -0.76 -1.73
C SER A 86 5.16 -0.45 -2.79
N VAL A 87 4.00 0.05 -2.34
CA VAL A 87 2.92 0.55 -3.20
C VAL A 87 3.16 2.03 -3.52
N SER A 88 3.70 2.75 -2.54
CA SER A 88 4.06 4.16 -2.65
C SER A 88 5.20 4.51 -1.67
N SER A 89 5.50 5.79 -1.54
CA SER A 89 6.47 6.32 -0.56
C SER A 89 6.05 6.11 0.90
N GLU A 90 4.76 5.90 1.19
CA GLU A 90 4.25 5.71 2.55
C GLU A 90 3.53 4.37 2.75
N LEU A 91 3.18 3.69 1.66
CA LEU A 91 2.38 2.47 1.70
C LEU A 91 3.22 1.24 1.35
N VAL A 92 3.07 0.22 2.18
CA VAL A 92 3.61 -1.11 1.97
C VAL A 92 2.49 -2.14 1.96
N ASP A 93 2.67 -3.12 1.10
CA ASP A 93 1.77 -4.24 0.89
C ASP A 93 2.54 -5.56 1.07
N ALA A 94 1.82 -6.62 1.36
CA ALA A 94 2.30 -8.00 1.42
C ALA A 94 1.23 -8.92 0.84
N PRO A 95 1.57 -10.11 0.31
CA PRO A 95 0.58 -11.04 -0.21
C PRO A 95 -0.57 -11.34 0.76
N VAL A 96 -0.27 -11.47 2.05
CA VAL A 96 -1.29 -11.67 3.09
C VAL A 96 -2.16 -10.42 3.33
N LEU A 97 -1.63 -9.20 3.19
CA LEU A 97 -2.42 -7.96 3.34
C LEU A 97 -3.31 -7.72 2.12
N SER A 98 -2.73 -7.77 0.92
CA SER A 98 -3.44 -7.61 -0.36
C SER A 98 -4.59 -8.60 -0.52
N GLN A 99 -4.44 -9.84 -0.06
CA GLN A 99 -5.53 -10.82 -0.06
C GLN A 99 -6.79 -10.32 0.66
N TYR A 100 -6.63 -9.49 1.69
CA TYR A 100 -7.74 -8.92 2.47
C TYR A 100 -7.96 -7.43 2.19
N SER A 101 -7.44 -6.91 1.07
CA SER A 101 -7.51 -5.49 0.72
C SER A 101 -6.97 -4.57 1.81
N PHE A 102 -5.92 -5.01 2.49
CA PHE A 102 -5.17 -4.20 3.45
C PHE A 102 -3.86 -3.70 2.86
N VAL A 103 -3.41 -2.56 3.36
CA VAL A 103 -2.04 -2.03 3.22
C VAL A 103 -1.64 -1.40 4.54
N ILE A 104 -0.34 -1.23 4.78
CA ILE A 104 0.17 -0.51 5.95
C ILE A 104 0.75 0.82 5.51
N ASN A 105 0.29 1.91 6.13
CA ASN A 105 1.00 3.19 6.09
C ASN A 105 2.07 3.16 7.19
N PHE A 106 3.34 2.99 6.80
CA PHE A 106 4.43 2.78 7.73
C PHE A 106 4.97 4.09 8.35
N VAL A 107 4.60 5.24 7.80
CA VAL A 107 4.92 6.56 8.37
C VAL A 107 4.00 6.87 9.56
N HIS A 108 2.71 6.57 9.43
CA HIS A 108 1.72 6.83 10.47
C HIS A 108 1.39 5.61 11.34
N HIS A 109 2.02 4.46 11.06
CA HIS A 109 1.79 3.18 11.75
C HIS A 109 0.30 2.78 11.75
N LEU A 110 -0.32 2.85 10.56
CA LEU A 110 -1.74 2.56 10.37
C LEU A 110 -1.93 1.35 9.46
N LEU A 111 -2.83 0.45 9.84
CA LEU A 111 -3.40 -0.55 8.93
C LEU A 111 -4.59 0.09 8.20
N LEU A 112 -4.56 0.09 6.87
CA LEU A 112 -5.57 0.72 6.03
C LEU A 112 -6.30 -0.33 5.20
N CYS A 113 -7.63 -0.21 5.11
CA CYS A 113 -8.43 -0.93 4.12
C CYS A 113 -8.47 -0.13 2.83
N THR A 114 -7.95 -0.69 1.73
CA THR A 114 -7.89 -0.01 0.43
C THR A 114 -9.27 0.14 -0.22
N THR A 115 -10.18 -0.81 -0.01
CA THR A 115 -11.55 -0.76 -0.53
C THR A 115 -12.39 0.31 0.16
N CYS A 116 -12.29 0.42 1.49
CA CYS A 116 -13.04 1.40 2.27
C CYS A 116 -12.34 2.76 2.37
N SER A 117 -11.03 2.82 2.09
CA SER A 117 -10.15 3.97 2.28
C SER A 117 -10.20 4.54 3.70
N VAL A 118 -10.15 3.64 4.70
CA VAL A 118 -10.16 3.95 6.13
C VAL A 118 -9.07 3.17 6.87
N ALA A 119 -8.59 3.72 7.98
CA ALA A 119 -7.74 3.05 8.94
C ALA A 119 -8.56 2.12 9.86
N ILE A 120 -7.95 0.98 10.17
CA ILE A 120 -8.51 -0.10 10.99
C ILE A 120 -7.48 -0.42 12.06
N VAL A 121 -7.91 -0.55 13.31
CA VAL A 121 -7.02 -1.09 14.35
C VAL A 121 -6.88 -2.61 14.16
N PRO A 122 -5.70 -3.20 14.36
CA PRO A 122 -5.45 -4.62 14.11
C PRO A 122 -6.47 -5.57 14.77
N SER A 123 -6.82 -5.32 16.04
CA SER A 123 -7.84 -6.08 16.79
C SER A 123 -9.24 -6.06 16.17
N GLN A 124 -9.54 -5.09 15.31
CA GLN A 124 -10.82 -4.96 14.61
C GLN A 124 -10.77 -5.45 13.16
N ALA A 125 -9.60 -5.83 12.63
CA ALA A 125 -9.42 -6.21 11.23
C ALA A 125 -10.39 -7.30 10.79
N ASP A 126 -10.45 -8.41 11.54
CA ASP A 126 -11.33 -9.54 11.24
C ASP A 126 -12.83 -9.17 11.31
N SER A 127 -13.22 -8.36 12.30
CA SER A 127 -14.60 -7.85 12.38
C SER A 127 -14.96 -6.88 11.25
N HIS A 128 -13.98 -6.08 10.79
CA HIS A 128 -14.16 -5.18 9.67
C HIS A 128 -14.37 -5.96 8.37
N LEU A 129 -13.52 -6.95 8.11
CA LEU A 129 -13.64 -7.85 6.96
C LEU A 129 -15.02 -8.51 6.89
N ARG A 130 -15.51 -9.05 8.01
CA ARG A 130 -16.85 -9.65 8.05
C ARG A 130 -17.95 -8.66 7.70
N ASN A 131 -17.93 -7.51 8.37
CA ASN A 131 -19.04 -6.58 8.32
C ASN A 131 -19.07 -5.71 7.05
N LYS A 132 -17.92 -5.53 6.38
CA LYS A 132 -17.76 -4.64 5.22
C LYS A 132 -17.44 -5.35 3.92
N HIS A 133 -16.87 -6.56 4.00
CA HIS A 133 -16.37 -7.28 2.84
C HIS A 133 -16.88 -8.73 2.74
N ASP A 134 -17.66 -9.22 3.71
CA ASP A 134 -18.10 -10.63 3.78
C ASP A 134 -16.92 -11.61 3.75
N MET A 135 -15.82 -11.24 4.40
CA MET A 135 -14.57 -12.00 4.46
C MET A 135 -14.17 -12.28 5.91
N ASN A 136 -13.35 -13.30 6.14
CA ASN A 136 -12.74 -13.59 7.43
C ASN A 136 -11.22 -13.67 7.29
N LEU A 137 -10.51 -13.31 8.35
CA LEU A 137 -9.06 -13.50 8.40
C LEU A 137 -8.77 -14.98 8.68
N ASP A 138 -8.28 -15.72 7.67
CA ASP A 138 -7.98 -17.16 7.77
C ASP A 138 -6.97 -17.43 8.90
N ALA A 139 -7.22 -18.45 9.70
CA ALA A 139 -6.36 -18.86 10.81
C ALA A 139 -4.92 -19.14 10.38
N LYS A 140 -4.72 -19.65 9.16
CA LYS A 140 -3.38 -19.91 8.61
C LYS A 140 -2.58 -18.62 8.30
N HIS A 141 -3.27 -17.48 8.18
CA HIS A 141 -2.67 -16.18 7.89
C HIS A 141 -2.52 -15.30 9.13
N LEU A 142 -3.12 -15.68 10.27
CA LEU A 142 -3.13 -14.87 11.48
C LEU A 142 -1.73 -14.57 12.02
N SER A 143 -0.85 -15.57 12.09
CA SER A 143 0.52 -15.35 12.61
C SER A 143 1.25 -14.33 11.76
N LEU A 144 1.30 -14.54 10.44
CA LEU A 144 1.97 -13.64 9.51
C LEU A 144 1.36 -12.22 9.52
N PHE A 145 0.03 -12.12 9.62
CA PHE A 145 -0.65 -10.83 9.76
C PHE A 145 -0.26 -10.10 11.06
N HIS A 146 -0.25 -10.80 12.20
CA HIS A 146 0.14 -10.20 13.47
C HIS A 146 1.61 -9.81 13.47
N ASP A 147 2.46 -10.64 12.89
CA ASP A 147 3.87 -10.32 12.77
C ASP A 147 4.05 -9.02 11.93
N LEU A 148 3.20 -8.78 10.91
CA LEU A 148 3.30 -7.61 10.00
C LEU A 148 2.93 -6.35 10.76
N VAL A 149 1.81 -6.43 11.45
CA VAL A 149 1.30 -5.39 12.34
C VAL A 149 2.36 -5.03 13.38
N ASN A 150 2.97 -6.04 14.01
CA ASN A 150 4.00 -5.83 15.02
C ASN A 150 5.28 -5.22 14.43
N TYR A 151 5.73 -5.73 13.28
CA TYR A 151 6.93 -5.24 12.60
C TYR A 151 6.82 -3.77 12.23
N PHE A 152 5.68 -3.35 11.69
CA PHE A 152 5.41 -1.95 11.36
C PHE A 152 4.90 -1.12 12.56
N ALA A 153 4.95 -1.68 13.77
CA ALA A 153 4.50 -1.05 15.01
C ALA A 153 3.08 -0.45 14.93
N VAL A 154 2.19 -1.10 14.17
CA VAL A 154 0.81 -0.64 14.02
C VAL A 154 0.07 -0.84 15.35
N SER A 155 -0.36 0.28 15.94
CA SER A 155 -1.00 0.31 17.25
C SER A 155 -2.46 -0.17 17.19
N ASP A 156 -2.92 -0.79 18.26
CA ASP A 156 -4.34 -1.10 18.51
C ASP A 156 -5.17 0.13 18.95
N THR A 157 -4.55 1.31 18.96
CA THR A 157 -5.22 2.59 19.19
C THR A 157 -4.82 3.59 18.10
N PHE A 158 -5.77 4.41 17.67
CA PHE A 158 -5.48 5.43 16.66
C PHE A 158 -4.60 6.54 17.24
N PRO A 159 -3.57 6.99 16.49
CA PRO A 159 -2.74 8.11 16.90
C PRO A 159 -3.55 9.41 16.96
N VAL A 160 -3.15 10.33 17.84
CA VAL A 160 -3.73 11.66 17.92
C VAL A 160 -3.19 12.50 16.76
N MET A 161 -4.07 12.93 15.86
CA MET A 161 -3.69 13.78 14.73
C MET A 161 -3.49 15.23 15.19
N THR A 162 -2.36 15.83 14.83
CA THR A 162 -2.02 17.22 15.17
C THR A 162 -1.84 18.07 13.90
N PRO A 163 -2.92 18.69 13.38
CA PRO A 163 -2.83 19.57 12.21
C PRO A 163 -1.95 20.81 12.47
N PRO A 164 -1.35 21.41 11.42
CA PRO A 164 -1.48 21.04 10.00
C PRO A 164 -0.55 19.88 9.63
N MET A 165 -1.08 18.89 8.91
CA MET A 165 -0.31 17.76 8.38
C MET A 165 -0.64 17.51 6.91
N ASP A 166 0.23 16.81 6.20
CA ASP A 166 -0.05 16.37 4.84
C ASP A 166 -1.10 15.25 4.85
N ALA A 167 -1.77 15.07 3.71
CA ALA A 167 -2.79 14.04 3.57
C ALA A 167 -2.15 12.66 3.68
N ILE A 168 -2.66 11.85 4.60
CA ILE A 168 -2.20 10.47 4.82
C ILE A 168 -2.58 9.65 3.60
N GLU A 169 -1.58 9.02 2.96
CA GLU A 169 -1.82 8.20 1.79
C GLU A 169 -2.67 6.97 2.13
N GLY A 170 -3.59 6.60 1.24
CA GLY A 170 -4.53 5.49 1.42
C GLY A 170 -5.82 5.83 2.16
N LEU A 171 -5.94 7.03 2.74
CA LEU A 171 -7.19 7.53 3.34
C LEU A 171 -7.99 8.41 2.37
N ALA A 172 -9.31 8.32 2.44
CA ALA A 172 -10.19 9.18 1.67
C ALA A 172 -10.06 10.66 2.08
N VAL A 173 -9.80 11.53 1.10
CA VAL A 173 -9.80 12.99 1.27
C VAL A 173 -11.16 13.55 0.91
N PHE A 174 -11.70 14.43 1.76
CA PHE A 174 -12.99 15.08 1.56
C PHE A 174 -12.80 16.60 1.47
N ASN A 175 -13.69 17.26 0.72
CA ASN A 175 -13.85 18.69 0.81
C ASN A 175 -14.59 19.03 2.11
N GLY A 176 -14.05 19.95 2.89
CA GLY A 176 -14.63 20.34 4.16
C GLY A 176 -14.33 21.79 4.53
N VAL A 177 -14.55 22.09 5.80
CA VAL A 177 -14.36 23.39 6.42
C VAL A 177 -13.64 23.23 7.75
N GLN A 178 -12.81 24.21 8.10
CA GLN A 178 -12.02 24.20 9.33
C GLN A 178 -12.43 25.34 10.26
N CYS A 179 -12.39 25.10 11.56
CA CYS A 179 -12.60 26.13 12.57
C CYS A 179 -11.46 27.16 12.51
N PRO A 180 -11.73 28.47 12.43
CA PRO A 180 -10.67 29.48 12.43
C PRO A 180 -10.02 29.68 13.81
N GLN A 181 -10.50 29.00 14.86
CA GLN A 181 -10.07 29.20 16.25
C GLN A 181 -9.38 27.98 16.87
N CYS A 182 -9.48 26.80 16.24
CA CYS A 182 -8.84 25.57 16.72
C CYS A 182 -8.59 24.58 15.56
N THR A 183 -8.11 23.37 15.87
CA THR A 183 -7.79 22.33 14.89
C THR A 183 -9.01 21.52 14.40
N PHE A 184 -10.20 21.79 14.93
CA PHE A 184 -11.41 21.07 14.53
C PHE A 184 -11.76 21.32 13.06
N ALA A 185 -12.06 20.26 12.34
CA ALA A 185 -12.52 20.31 10.97
C ALA A 185 -13.79 19.44 10.79
N SER A 186 -14.56 19.70 9.74
CA SER A 186 -15.74 18.93 9.38
C SER A 186 -15.98 19.00 7.88
N THR A 187 -16.75 18.05 7.34
CA THR A 187 -17.25 18.11 5.96
C THR A 187 -18.42 19.07 5.77
N THR A 188 -19.00 19.60 6.86
CA THR A 188 -20.20 20.47 6.78
C THR A 188 -20.10 21.69 7.68
N SER A 189 -20.55 22.83 7.17
CA SER A 189 -20.62 24.10 7.92
C SER A 189 -21.56 24.04 9.13
N ALA A 190 -22.61 23.22 9.08
CA ALA A 190 -23.56 23.08 10.18
C ALA A 190 -22.92 22.44 11.43
N GLN A 191 -22.12 21.38 11.24
CA GLN A 191 -21.38 20.76 12.33
C GLN A 191 -20.32 21.71 12.89
N LEU A 192 -19.66 22.45 12.01
CA LEU A 192 -18.66 23.44 12.40
C LEU A 192 -19.26 24.59 13.21
N LEU A 193 -20.45 25.09 12.82
CA LEU A 193 -21.18 26.11 13.56
C LEU A 193 -21.53 25.62 14.98
N ARG A 194 -22.05 24.40 15.10
CA ARG A 194 -22.35 23.80 16.42
C ARG A 194 -21.08 23.70 17.28
N HIS A 195 -20.01 23.15 16.73
CA HIS A 195 -18.72 23.10 17.41
C HIS A 195 -18.26 24.49 17.88
N PHE A 196 -18.39 25.51 17.02
CA PHE A 196 -17.97 26.87 17.35
C PHE A 196 -18.79 27.48 18.48
N GLN A 197 -20.11 27.27 18.48
CA GLN A 197 -20.98 27.73 19.57
C GLN A 197 -20.64 27.05 20.89
N ASP A 198 -20.35 25.75 20.86
CA ASP A 198 -20.07 24.96 22.06
C ASP A 198 -18.67 25.26 22.64
N GLN A 199 -17.65 25.35 21.78
CA GLN A 199 -16.24 25.45 22.20
C GLN A 199 -15.71 26.88 22.20
N HIS A 200 -16.40 27.82 21.55
CA HIS A 200 -16.00 29.22 21.44
C HIS A 200 -17.15 30.20 21.76
N PRO A 201 -17.87 30.04 22.89
CA PRO A 201 -19.10 30.79 23.19
C PRO A 201 -18.90 32.31 23.31
N LEU A 202 -17.66 32.78 23.57
CA LEU A 202 -17.32 34.19 23.72
C LEU A 202 -16.94 34.89 22.40
N LYS A 203 -16.89 34.15 21.28
CA LYS A 203 -16.49 34.69 19.97
C LYS A 203 -17.70 34.79 19.06
N ASN A 204 -17.73 35.84 18.23
CA ASN A 204 -18.76 35.97 17.20
C ASN A 204 -18.58 34.89 16.13
N SER A 205 -19.69 34.29 15.70
CA SER A 205 -19.66 33.30 14.62
C SER A 205 -19.15 33.93 13.32
N PRO A 206 -18.18 33.30 12.64
CA PRO A 206 -17.72 33.74 11.33
C PRO A 206 -18.85 33.71 10.29
N THR A 207 -18.90 34.71 9.40
CA THR A 207 -19.80 34.71 8.24
C THR A 207 -19.39 33.67 7.20
N HIS A 208 -18.09 33.38 7.11
CA HIS A 208 -17.51 32.42 6.16
C HIS A 208 -16.57 31.46 6.88
N TRP A 209 -16.66 30.19 6.52
CA TRP A 209 -15.78 29.14 7.04
C TRP A 209 -14.62 28.91 6.07
N PRO A 210 -13.36 28.88 6.54
CA PRO A 210 -12.22 28.49 5.73
C PRO A 210 -12.46 27.10 5.11
N SER A 211 -12.41 27.01 3.78
CA SER A 211 -12.44 25.73 3.07
C SER A 211 -11.14 24.98 3.30
N ALA A 212 -11.21 23.68 3.54
CA ALA A 212 -10.05 22.83 3.78
C ALA A 212 -10.28 21.43 3.18
N SER A 213 -9.20 20.75 2.81
CA SER A 213 -9.25 19.30 2.62
C SER A 213 -9.20 18.64 3.99
N VAL A 214 -10.05 17.65 4.21
CA VAL A 214 -10.17 16.97 5.50
C VAL A 214 -10.09 15.46 5.32
N GLN A 215 -9.47 14.79 6.28
CA GLN A 215 -9.44 13.33 6.37
C GLN A 215 -10.00 12.88 7.73
N ARG A 216 -10.35 11.60 7.83
CA ARG A 216 -10.65 10.92 9.09
C ARG A 216 -10.04 9.53 9.05
N LEU A 217 -9.68 9.00 10.22
CA LEU A 217 -9.06 7.68 10.30
C LEU A 217 -10.11 6.58 10.10
N THR A 218 -11.25 6.64 10.78
CA THR A 218 -12.29 5.61 10.68
C THR A 218 -13.69 6.18 10.51
N ASN A 219 -14.58 5.36 9.95
CA ASN A 219 -16.01 5.65 9.88
C ASN A 219 -16.75 5.23 11.18
N GLY A 220 -16.10 4.44 12.04
CA GLY A 220 -16.68 3.90 13.26
C GLY A 220 -16.78 4.90 14.43
N ALA A 221 -17.16 4.39 15.60
CA ALA A 221 -17.12 5.17 16.85
C ALA A 221 -15.68 5.28 17.38
N GLY A 222 -15.42 6.29 18.22
CA GLY A 222 -14.13 6.48 18.90
C GLY A 222 -13.34 7.70 18.42
N SER A 223 -12.08 7.78 18.86
CA SER A 223 -11.18 8.92 18.63
C SER A 223 -10.84 9.15 17.16
N GLY A 224 -10.78 8.09 16.34
CA GLY A 224 -10.47 8.17 14.91
C GLY A 224 -11.59 8.69 14.01
N ARG A 225 -12.77 8.99 14.55
CA ARG A 225 -13.94 9.46 13.78
C ARG A 225 -13.83 10.94 13.39
N SER A 226 -13.14 11.73 14.21
CA SER A 226 -13.05 13.18 14.03
C SER A 226 -12.30 13.51 12.75
N TYR A 227 -12.83 14.49 12.01
CA TYR A 227 -12.13 15.02 10.85
C TYR A 227 -11.00 15.93 11.29
N PHE A 228 -9.90 15.87 10.57
CA PHE A 228 -8.75 16.76 10.74
C PHE A 228 -8.38 17.36 9.38
N ALA A 229 -7.94 18.62 9.41
CA ALA A 229 -7.54 19.33 8.20
C ALA A 229 -6.17 18.84 7.71
N VAL A 230 -6.05 18.63 6.40
CA VAL A 230 -4.84 18.13 5.74
C VAL A 230 -4.44 18.99 4.54
N ARG A 231 -3.15 18.97 4.20
CA ARG A 231 -2.61 19.55 2.98
C ARG A 231 -2.53 18.46 1.93
N VAL A 232 -3.23 18.66 0.81
CA VAL A 232 -3.09 17.78 -0.35
C VAL A 232 -1.98 18.37 -1.22
N PRO A 233 -0.89 17.62 -1.50
CA PRO A 233 0.14 18.08 -2.43
C PRO A 233 -0.51 18.47 -3.76
N SER A 234 -0.30 19.72 -4.18
CA SER A 234 -0.91 20.29 -5.40
C SER A 234 -0.56 19.50 -6.67
N ASP A 235 0.51 18.70 -6.61
CA ASP A 235 1.07 17.96 -7.73
C ASP A 235 0.30 16.67 -8.06
N ILE A 236 -0.57 16.19 -7.15
CA ILE A 236 -1.43 15.01 -7.40
C ILE A 236 -2.79 15.46 -7.95
N LYS A 237 -2.77 16.28 -9.00
CA LYS A 237 -3.93 16.40 -9.90
C LYS A 237 -3.71 15.48 -11.09
N HIS A 238 -3.51 14.20 -10.85
CA HIS A 238 -3.72 13.23 -11.91
C HIS A 238 -5.21 13.18 -12.18
N SER A 239 -5.66 14.03 -13.12
CA SER A 239 -6.93 13.80 -13.80
C SER A 239 -6.93 12.35 -14.27
N SER A 240 -8.04 11.64 -14.21
CA SER A 240 -8.11 10.25 -14.72
C SER A 240 -7.62 10.15 -16.18
N ASN A 241 -7.69 11.28 -16.91
CA ASN A 241 -7.10 11.42 -18.25
C ASN A 241 -5.57 11.42 -18.26
N ASP A 242 -4.91 11.95 -17.23
CA ASP A 242 -3.45 11.97 -17.13
C ASP A 242 -2.89 10.57 -16.91
N ILE A 243 -3.53 9.73 -16.09
CA ILE A 243 -3.08 8.34 -15.87
C ILE A 243 -3.10 7.55 -17.18
N LEU A 244 -4.19 7.65 -17.95
CA LEU A 244 -4.28 7.02 -19.26
C LEU A 244 -3.22 7.58 -20.21
N SER A 245 -2.99 8.90 -20.21
CA SER A 245 -1.96 9.52 -21.04
C SER A 245 -0.55 9.06 -20.66
N THR A 246 -0.27 8.92 -19.36
CA THR A 246 1.01 8.43 -18.84
C THR A 246 1.21 6.96 -19.19
N ILE A 247 0.18 6.11 -19.06
CA ILE A 247 0.26 4.71 -19.49
C ILE A 247 0.53 4.63 -21.00
N VAL A 248 -0.20 5.40 -21.80
CA VAL A 248 -0.02 5.47 -23.26
C VAL A 248 1.37 5.98 -23.63
N SER A 249 1.91 6.96 -22.91
CA SER A 249 3.25 7.50 -23.17
C SER A 249 4.39 6.64 -22.61
N SER A 250 4.10 5.80 -21.60
CA SER A 250 5.07 4.88 -20.97
C SER A 250 5.12 3.52 -21.65
N CYS A 251 4.06 3.15 -22.38
CA CYS A 251 4.15 2.07 -23.35
C CYS A 251 5.25 2.46 -24.35
N PRO A 252 6.35 1.69 -24.46
CA PRO A 252 7.33 1.96 -25.50
C PRO A 252 6.56 2.01 -26.81
N THR A 253 6.67 3.11 -27.53
CA THR A 253 6.22 3.19 -28.92
C THR A 253 6.79 1.93 -29.55
N PHE A 254 5.94 0.96 -29.87
CA PHE A 254 6.39 -0.27 -30.50
C PHE A 254 7.12 0.20 -31.73
N VAL A 255 8.46 0.11 -31.69
CA VAL A 255 9.25 0.28 -32.89
C VAL A 255 8.69 -0.81 -33.79
N GLU A 256 8.10 -0.41 -34.92
CA GLU A 256 7.75 -1.34 -35.98
C GLU A 256 9.07 -1.96 -36.46
N ASP A 257 9.54 -2.94 -35.69
CA ASP A 257 10.66 -3.77 -36.05
C ASP A 257 10.11 -4.69 -37.13
N THR A 258 10.19 -4.19 -38.36
CA THR A 258 9.90 -4.90 -39.60
C THR A 258 10.90 -6.04 -39.85
N GLY A 259 11.85 -6.26 -38.92
CA GLY A 259 12.66 -7.46 -38.88
C GLY A 259 11.79 -8.68 -38.59
N LEU A 260 11.73 -9.59 -39.58
CA LEU A 260 11.11 -10.93 -39.56
C LEU A 260 11.64 -11.83 -38.42
N LEU A 261 11.46 -11.43 -37.17
CA LEU A 261 11.60 -12.30 -36.02
C LEU A 261 10.43 -13.26 -36.05
N SER A 262 10.74 -14.54 -36.31
CA SER A 262 9.81 -15.67 -36.34
C SER A 262 8.66 -15.50 -35.34
N GLU A 263 7.50 -15.09 -35.86
CA GLU A 263 6.30 -14.65 -35.12
C GLU A 263 5.77 -15.71 -34.15
N ALA A 264 6.15 -16.97 -34.36
CA ALA A 264 5.71 -18.11 -33.56
C ALA A 264 6.04 -18.00 -32.05
N ARG A 265 7.07 -17.23 -31.66
CA ARG A 265 7.41 -17.03 -30.24
C ARG A 265 6.68 -15.86 -29.58
N LEU A 266 6.18 -14.90 -30.35
CA LEU A 266 5.49 -13.71 -29.84
C LEU A 266 3.99 -13.94 -29.65
N LEU A 267 3.45 -15.00 -30.28
CA LEU A 267 2.06 -15.38 -30.11
C LEU A 267 1.85 -16.16 -28.81
N SER A 268 0.93 -15.66 -27.98
CA SER A 268 0.46 -16.39 -26.79
C SER A 268 -0.08 -17.78 -27.19
N PRO A 269 -0.02 -18.79 -26.31
CA PRO A 269 -0.58 -20.11 -26.59
C PRO A 269 -2.04 -20.07 -27.03
N TRP A 270 -2.83 -19.15 -26.45
CA TRP A 270 -4.22 -18.92 -26.84
C TRP A 270 -4.34 -18.42 -28.28
N LEU A 271 -3.57 -17.40 -28.68
CA LEU A 271 -3.60 -16.88 -30.07
C LEU A 271 -3.15 -17.91 -31.11
N ARG A 272 -2.21 -18.79 -30.75
CA ARG A 272 -1.81 -19.93 -31.59
C ARG A 272 -2.92 -20.95 -31.75
N GLN A 273 -3.61 -21.30 -30.66
CA GLN A 273 -4.67 -22.29 -30.68
C GLN A 273 -5.91 -21.79 -31.43
N THR A 274 -6.29 -20.53 -31.22
CA THR A 274 -7.49 -19.96 -31.85
C THR A 274 -7.24 -19.46 -33.26
N ARG A 275 -5.97 -19.29 -33.66
CA ARG A 275 -5.53 -18.76 -34.97
C ARG A 275 -6.16 -17.40 -35.31
N TRP A 276 -6.56 -16.64 -34.30
CA TRP A 276 -7.16 -15.31 -34.51
C TRP A 276 -6.21 -14.38 -35.26
N HIS A 277 -4.92 -14.44 -34.98
CA HIS A 277 -3.92 -13.63 -35.68
C HIS A 277 -3.93 -13.86 -37.21
N GLU A 278 -4.16 -15.10 -37.67
CA GLU A 278 -4.29 -15.41 -39.10
C GLU A 278 -5.64 -14.97 -39.66
N LEU A 279 -6.72 -15.10 -38.89
CA LEU A 279 -8.06 -14.67 -39.31
C LEU A 279 -8.21 -13.16 -39.42
N LEU A 280 -7.38 -12.41 -38.69
CA LEU A 280 -7.34 -10.94 -38.74
C LEU A 280 -6.33 -10.43 -39.78
N GLU A 281 -5.50 -11.31 -40.36
CA GLU A 281 -4.51 -10.94 -41.36
C GLU A 281 -5.18 -10.36 -42.62
N GLY A 282 -4.71 -9.20 -43.07
CA GLY A 282 -5.27 -8.51 -44.23
C GLY A 282 -6.56 -7.72 -43.99
N HIS A 283 -7.10 -7.72 -42.76
CA HIS A 283 -8.21 -6.86 -42.39
C HIS A 283 -7.72 -5.53 -41.81
N ALA A 284 -8.39 -4.43 -42.16
CA ALA A 284 -8.10 -3.13 -41.55
C ALA A 284 -8.52 -3.12 -40.08
N ILE A 285 -7.69 -2.56 -39.20
CA ILE A 285 -7.93 -2.51 -37.76
C ILE A 285 -9.24 -1.76 -37.46
N GLU A 286 -9.54 -0.72 -38.23
CA GLU A 286 -10.76 0.09 -38.12
C GLU A 286 -12.01 -0.76 -38.36
N ASP A 287 -11.98 -1.65 -39.35
CA ASP A 287 -13.10 -2.54 -39.68
C ASP A 287 -13.31 -3.56 -38.56
N LEU A 288 -12.23 -4.16 -38.07
CA LEU A 288 -12.27 -5.11 -36.94
C LEU A 288 -12.78 -4.44 -35.66
N ARG A 289 -12.36 -3.21 -35.38
CA ARG A 289 -12.87 -2.41 -34.26
C ARG A 289 -14.34 -2.10 -34.42
N SER A 290 -14.82 -1.86 -35.64
CA SER A 290 -16.24 -1.61 -35.90
C SER A 290 -17.11 -2.85 -35.62
N LEU A 291 -16.59 -4.07 -35.87
CA LEU A 291 -17.28 -5.32 -35.58
C LEU A 291 -17.41 -5.59 -34.08
N ALA A 292 -16.43 -5.17 -33.28
CA ALA A 292 -16.44 -5.29 -31.82
C ALA A 292 -17.04 -4.06 -31.11
N ALA A 293 -17.35 -2.99 -31.85
CA ALA A 293 -17.94 -1.79 -31.28
C ALA A 293 -19.36 -2.05 -30.78
N HIS A 294 -19.82 -1.21 -29.86
CA HIS A 294 -21.23 -1.22 -29.49
C HIS A 294 -22.09 -1.02 -30.75
N PRO A 295 -23.09 -1.88 -30.99
CA PRO A 295 -23.95 -1.74 -32.15
C PRO A 295 -24.60 -0.36 -32.16
N LYS A 296 -24.67 0.29 -33.33
CA LYS A 296 -25.41 1.54 -33.44
C LYS A 296 -26.89 1.26 -33.18
N SER A 297 -27.59 2.28 -32.69
CA SER A 297 -29.04 2.22 -32.37
C SER A 297 -29.92 1.70 -33.51
N ASN A 298 -29.44 1.74 -34.76
CA ASN A 298 -30.14 1.27 -35.96
C ASN A 298 -29.66 -0.10 -36.49
N GLU A 299 -28.53 -0.63 -36.03
CA GLU A 299 -27.90 -1.82 -36.64
C GLU A 299 -28.46 -3.14 -36.09
N LEU A 300 -29.13 -3.13 -34.93
CA LEU A 300 -29.66 -4.32 -34.26
C LEU A 300 -30.91 -4.01 -33.43
N VAL A 301 -31.89 -3.33 -34.05
CA VAL A 301 -33.06 -2.72 -33.38
C VAL A 301 -33.80 -3.68 -32.44
N THR A 302 -33.89 -4.96 -32.79
CA THR A 302 -34.57 -5.99 -31.97
C THR A 302 -33.62 -6.77 -31.05
N LEU A 303 -32.36 -6.94 -31.45
CA LEU A 303 -31.40 -7.77 -30.71
C LEU A 303 -30.80 -7.01 -29.52
N GLN A 304 -30.57 -5.70 -29.63
CA GLN A 304 -30.01 -4.90 -28.53
C GLN A 304 -30.93 -4.90 -27.29
N PRO A 305 -32.26 -4.66 -27.40
CA PRO A 305 -33.17 -4.82 -26.27
C PRO A 305 -33.18 -6.23 -25.70
N ALA A 306 -33.13 -7.26 -26.54
CA ALA A 306 -33.14 -8.65 -26.10
C ALA A 306 -31.86 -9.05 -25.33
N VAL A 307 -30.68 -8.65 -25.82
CA VAL A 307 -29.40 -8.89 -25.12
C VAL A 307 -29.35 -8.11 -23.82
N TYR A 308 -29.81 -6.86 -23.80
CA TYR A 308 -29.92 -6.07 -22.58
C TYR A 308 -30.87 -6.72 -21.57
N GLU A 309 -32.01 -7.25 -22.03
CA GLU A 309 -32.95 -7.96 -21.18
C GLU A 309 -32.34 -9.25 -20.61
N VAL A 310 -31.64 -10.05 -21.43
CA VAL A 310 -30.92 -11.24 -20.96
C VAL A 310 -29.87 -10.87 -19.92
N PHE A 311 -29.10 -9.80 -20.17
CA PHE A 311 -28.10 -9.30 -19.22
C PHE A 311 -28.75 -8.88 -17.90
N VAL A 312 -29.81 -8.06 -17.94
CA VAL A 312 -30.54 -7.61 -16.74
C VAL A 312 -31.11 -8.81 -15.97
N ARG A 313 -31.71 -9.78 -16.66
CA ARG A 313 -32.24 -11.00 -16.02
C ARG A 313 -31.12 -11.84 -15.41
N ALA A 314 -30.01 -12.02 -16.10
CA ALA A 314 -28.85 -12.75 -15.60
C ALA A 314 -28.21 -12.05 -14.39
N SER A 315 -28.06 -10.73 -14.42
CA SER A 315 -27.57 -9.95 -13.28
C SER A 315 -28.51 -9.99 -12.08
N ALA A 316 -29.82 -10.00 -12.30
CA ALA A 316 -30.79 -10.18 -11.22
C ALA A 316 -30.68 -11.56 -10.55
N LEU A 317 -30.29 -12.59 -11.31
CA LEU A 317 -30.03 -13.93 -10.78
C LEU A 317 -28.78 -13.98 -9.88
N ILE A 318 -27.81 -13.07 -10.04
CA ILE A 318 -26.59 -13.04 -9.20
C ILE A 318 -26.95 -12.98 -7.71
N ASN A 319 -27.93 -12.14 -7.34
CA ASN A 319 -28.41 -12.02 -5.97
C ASN A 319 -29.18 -13.26 -5.46
N ALA A 320 -29.66 -14.10 -6.38
CA ALA A 320 -30.42 -15.31 -6.08
C ALA A 320 -29.58 -16.60 -6.14
N THR A 321 -28.44 -16.58 -6.84
CA THR A 321 -27.49 -17.69 -6.83
C THR A 321 -26.85 -17.78 -5.46
N SER A 322 -26.98 -18.94 -4.82
CA SER A 322 -26.19 -19.28 -3.64
C SER A 322 -24.71 -19.11 -3.96
N THR A 323 -23.97 -18.47 -3.05
CA THR A 323 -22.52 -18.30 -3.16
C THR A 323 -21.90 -19.65 -3.51
N LEU A 324 -21.25 -19.73 -4.67
CA LEU A 324 -20.58 -20.95 -5.10
C LEU A 324 -19.39 -21.16 -4.16
N ILE A 325 -19.54 -22.08 -3.21
CA ILE A 325 -18.45 -22.51 -2.34
C ILE A 325 -17.55 -23.39 -3.21
N LEU A 326 -16.52 -22.77 -3.82
CA LEU A 326 -15.41 -23.46 -4.48
C LEU A 326 -14.31 -23.78 -3.47
#